data_AF-A0A2T2V7J2-F1
#
_entry.id   AF-A0A2T2V7J2-F1
#
_cell.length_a   1.000
_cell.length_b   1.000
_cell.length_c   1.000
_cell.angle_alpha   90.00
_cell.angle_beta   90.00
_cell.angle_gamma   90.00
#
_symmetry.space_group_name_H-M   'P 1'
#
loop_
_entity.id
_entity.type
_entity.pdbx_description
1 polymer ?
#
loop_
_entity_poly.entity_id
_entity_poly.type
_entity_poly.pdbx_seq_one_letter_code
_entity_poly.pdbx_strand_id
1 'polypeptide(L)'
;MDNMTSITGEIKAMMDPDAADTGGEEEAPDRFGAKDASDLTTRNLMDAYSCTECGRCTAACPANQTGKLLSPRKIMMDTRDRIAEIGEGKEKEGENFNDGKSLLGDFITKEELWACTTCQACVEECPVGINPLDIIYQLRRYMILEEADTPEAWTQMLTSVENNGAPWQLSPDDRFKWAEEFRAS
;
A
#
# COMPACT_ATOMS: atom_id res chain seq x y z
N MET A 1 11.88 -0.74 -0.07
CA MET A 1 11.17 -0.15 1.09
C MET A 1 12.16 0.81 1.69
N ASP A 2 12.18 2.01 1.15
CA ASP A 2 13.40 2.82 1.19
C ASP A 2 13.50 3.65 2.49
N ASN A 3 12.39 3.73 3.24
CA ASN A 3 12.28 4.52 4.48
C ASN A 3 12.32 3.66 5.76
N MET A 4 12.46 2.33 5.66
CA MET A 4 12.30 1.44 6.83
C MET A 4 13.38 1.66 7.90
N THR A 5 14.58 2.06 7.52
CA THR A 5 15.71 2.33 8.44
C THR A 5 15.53 3.59 9.28
N SER A 6 14.96 4.65 8.71
CA SER A 6 14.61 5.87 9.46
C SER A 6 13.46 5.59 10.43
N ILE A 7 12.40 4.93 9.95
CA ILE A 7 11.23 4.54 10.77
C ILE A 7 11.63 3.58 11.92
N THR A 8 12.54 2.64 11.68
CA THR A 8 13.02 1.72 12.72
C THR A 8 13.82 2.44 13.81
N GLY A 9 14.52 3.53 13.46
CA GLY A 9 15.22 4.39 14.41
C GLY A 9 14.25 5.07 15.37
N GLU A 10 13.22 5.72 14.84
CA GLU A 10 12.17 6.41 15.62
C GLU A 10 11.41 5.44 16.54
N ILE A 11 10.97 4.29 16.02
CA ILE A 11 10.25 3.29 16.82
C ILE A 11 11.13 2.78 17.96
N LYS A 12 12.42 2.56 17.70
CA LYS A 12 13.35 2.08 18.72
C LYS A 12 13.63 3.15 19.79
N ALA A 13 13.65 4.42 19.40
CA ALA A 13 13.74 5.55 20.33
C ALA A 13 12.46 5.72 21.18
N MET A 14 11.27 5.46 20.62
CA MET A 14 10.01 5.46 21.38
C MET A 14 9.85 4.26 22.32
N MET A 15 10.44 3.11 21.99
CA MET A 15 10.30 1.87 22.78
C MET A 15 11.34 1.70 23.89
N ASP A 16 12.41 2.49 23.91
CA ASP A 16 13.50 2.39 24.89
C ASP A 16 13.55 3.62 25.82
N PRO A 17 13.08 3.54 27.07
CA PRO A 17 13.02 4.68 27.99
C PRO A 17 14.38 5.25 28.42
N ASP A 18 15.49 4.55 28.12
CA ASP A 18 16.87 4.99 28.38
C ASP A 18 17.62 5.46 27.12
N ALA A 19 16.96 5.47 25.95
CA ALA A 19 17.56 5.99 24.72
C ALA A 19 17.77 7.51 24.85
N ALA A 20 19.03 7.91 24.99
CA ALA A 20 19.41 9.31 24.97
C ALA A 20 18.88 9.98 23.70
N ASP A 21 18.25 11.15 23.86
CA ASP A 21 17.87 12.08 22.80
C ASP A 21 19.10 12.40 21.94
N THR A 22 19.32 11.58 20.91
CA THR A 22 20.29 11.88 19.88
C THR A 22 19.63 12.87 18.94
N GLY A 23 19.71 14.14 19.29
CA GLY A 23 19.32 15.30 18.47
C GLY A 23 20.12 15.41 17.17
N GLY A 24 20.05 14.39 16.33
CA GLY A 24 20.19 14.54 14.90
C GLY A 24 18.91 15.20 14.39
N GLU A 25 19.04 16.13 13.46
CA GLU A 25 17.91 16.60 12.67
C GLU A 25 17.36 15.39 11.90
N GLU A 26 16.43 14.66 12.53
CA GLU A 26 15.77 13.51 11.94
C GLU A 26 14.78 14.06 10.91
N GLU A 27 15.16 13.98 9.62
CA GLU A 27 14.21 14.11 8.52
C GLU A 27 13.09 13.11 8.77
N ALA A 28 11.93 13.62 9.18
CA ALA A 28 10.71 12.84 9.24
C ALA A 28 10.56 12.10 7.89
N PRO A 29 10.18 10.81 7.90
CA PRO A 29 10.02 10.06 6.66
C PRO A 29 9.08 10.83 5.73
N ASP A 30 9.57 11.14 4.51
CA ASP A 30 8.96 12.09 3.56
C ASP A 30 7.46 11.82 3.30
N ARG A 31 7.05 10.53 3.35
CA ARG A 31 5.66 10.04 3.31
C ARG A 31 5.61 8.52 3.53
N PHE A 32 4.53 8.02 4.11
CA PHE A 32 4.21 6.59 4.07
C PHE A 32 3.40 6.22 2.83
N GLY A 33 3.96 5.39 1.94
CA GLY A 33 3.27 4.95 0.72
C GLY A 33 3.26 6.04 -0.36
N ALA A 34 2.28 5.97 -1.28
CA ALA A 34 2.15 6.92 -2.39
C ALA A 34 0.73 7.50 -2.44
N LYS A 35 0.61 8.83 -2.56
CA LYS A 35 -0.66 9.50 -2.84
C LYS A 35 -0.85 9.69 -4.34
N ASP A 36 0.19 10.19 -5.00
CA ASP A 36 0.20 10.47 -6.43
C ASP A 36 1.29 9.68 -7.16
N ALA A 37 1.27 9.69 -8.49
CA ALA A 37 2.25 8.95 -9.29
C ALA A 37 3.69 9.47 -9.10
N SER A 38 3.87 10.72 -8.66
CA SER A 38 5.19 11.26 -8.30
C SER A 38 5.83 10.59 -7.08
N ASP A 39 5.01 10.01 -6.20
CA ASP A 39 5.47 9.38 -4.95
C ASP A 39 5.89 7.91 -5.17
N LEU A 40 5.60 7.36 -6.35
CA LEU A 40 5.96 5.99 -6.71
C LEU A 40 7.43 5.88 -7.11
N THR A 41 8.00 4.68 -6.94
CA THR A 41 9.39 4.44 -7.33
C THR A 41 9.55 4.52 -8.85
N THR A 42 10.75 4.88 -9.33
CA THR A 42 11.06 4.86 -10.77
C THR A 42 10.74 3.52 -11.42
N ARG A 43 10.91 2.41 -10.69
CA ARG A 43 10.52 1.08 -11.17
C ARG A 43 9.02 1.00 -11.45
N ASN A 44 8.17 1.49 -10.55
CA ASN A 44 6.72 1.49 -10.77
C ASN A 44 6.33 2.33 -12.00
N LEU A 45 6.98 3.48 -12.19
CA LEU A 45 6.73 4.32 -13.37
C LEU A 45 7.14 3.59 -14.66
N MET A 46 8.34 2.99 -14.67
CA MET A 46 8.83 2.20 -15.82
C MET A 46 7.93 1.00 -16.11
N ASP A 47 7.46 0.30 -15.09
CA ASP A 47 6.50 -0.79 -15.20
C ASP A 47 5.19 -0.31 -15.84
N ALA A 48 4.67 0.86 -15.44
CA ALA A 48 3.46 1.45 -15.99
C ALA A 48 3.62 1.79 -17.49
N TYR A 49 4.75 2.38 -17.89
CA TYR A 49 5.08 2.64 -19.29
C TYR A 49 5.35 1.38 -20.12
N SER A 50 5.85 0.32 -19.49
CA SER A 50 6.15 -0.96 -20.15
C SER A 50 4.92 -1.85 -20.36
N CYS A 51 3.78 -1.49 -19.77
CA CYS A 51 2.55 -2.26 -19.89
C CYS A 51 2.04 -2.31 -21.34
N THR A 52 1.84 -3.52 -21.86
CA THR A 52 1.38 -3.76 -23.25
C THR A 52 -0.14 -3.85 -23.39
N GLU A 53 -0.89 -3.52 -22.33
CA GLU A 53 -2.35 -3.55 -22.30
C GLU A 53 -3.02 -4.90 -22.61
N CYS A 54 -2.26 -6.00 -22.62
CA CYS A 54 -2.72 -7.33 -23.00
C CYS A 54 -3.84 -7.93 -22.11
N GLY A 55 -4.02 -7.42 -20.88
CA GLY A 55 -5.15 -7.78 -20.01
C GLY A 55 -5.06 -9.13 -19.29
N ARG A 56 -3.96 -9.87 -19.40
CA ARG A 56 -3.76 -11.15 -18.68
C ARG A 56 -3.93 -11.01 -17.16
N CYS A 57 -3.34 -9.96 -16.60
CA CYS A 57 -3.46 -9.65 -15.18
C CYS A 57 -4.90 -9.38 -14.73
N THR A 58 -5.74 -8.80 -15.59
CA THR A 58 -7.17 -8.61 -15.33
C THR A 58 -7.95 -9.91 -15.44
N ALA A 59 -7.70 -10.70 -16.48
CA ALA A 59 -8.36 -11.99 -16.67
C ALA A 59 -8.08 -12.97 -15.52
N ALA A 60 -6.87 -12.95 -14.96
CA ALA A 60 -6.48 -13.78 -13.83
C ALA A 60 -6.87 -13.20 -12.45
N CYS A 61 -7.35 -11.96 -12.38
CA CYS A 61 -7.67 -11.33 -11.11
C CYS A 61 -8.95 -11.92 -10.51
N PRO A 62 -8.90 -12.56 -9.32
CA PRO A 62 -10.10 -13.14 -8.70
C PRO A 62 -11.14 -12.08 -8.34
N ALA A 63 -10.70 -10.89 -7.92
CA ALA A 63 -11.59 -9.77 -7.65
C ALA A 63 -12.37 -9.35 -8.91
N ASN A 64 -11.66 -9.24 -10.05
CA ASN A 64 -12.28 -8.88 -11.32
C ASN A 64 -13.29 -9.94 -11.79
N GLN A 65 -12.93 -11.23 -11.69
CA GLN A 65 -13.81 -12.34 -12.07
C GLN A 65 -15.12 -12.36 -11.27
N THR A 66 -15.10 -11.87 -10.03
CA THR A 66 -16.31 -11.75 -9.18
C THR A 66 -17.12 -10.47 -9.44
N GLY A 67 -16.77 -9.67 -10.45
CA GLY A 67 -17.49 -8.44 -10.81
C GLY A 67 -17.12 -7.21 -9.97
N LYS A 68 -16.06 -7.27 -9.16
CA LYS A 68 -15.54 -6.08 -8.45
C LYS A 68 -14.84 -5.14 -9.43
N LEU A 69 -14.71 -3.87 -9.03
CA LEU A 69 -14.16 -2.81 -9.88
C LEU A 69 -12.67 -2.97 -10.21
N LEU A 70 -11.91 -3.71 -9.38
CA LEU A 70 -10.47 -3.86 -9.58
C LEU A 70 -10.13 -4.51 -10.92
N SER A 71 -9.26 -3.84 -11.67
CA SER A 71 -8.57 -4.38 -12.84
C SER A 71 -7.08 -4.03 -12.72
N PRO A 72 -6.18 -4.99 -12.48
CA PRO A 72 -4.74 -4.73 -12.40
C PRO A 72 -4.16 -4.08 -13.66
N ARG A 73 -4.74 -4.33 -14.84
CA ARG A 73 -4.37 -3.61 -16.07
C ARG A 73 -4.70 -2.12 -15.94
N LYS A 74 -5.90 -1.79 -15.43
CA LYS A 74 -6.35 -0.40 -15.26
C LYS A 74 -5.42 0.37 -14.33
N ILE A 75 -4.99 -0.24 -13.22
CA ILE A 75 -4.00 0.36 -12.30
C ILE A 75 -2.72 0.83 -13.04
N MET A 76 -2.19 0.00 -13.94
CA MET A 76 -0.99 0.38 -14.72
C MET A 76 -1.28 1.53 -15.70
N MET A 77 -2.44 1.51 -16.35
CA MET A 77 -2.84 2.54 -17.30
C MET A 77 -3.11 3.87 -16.62
N ASP A 78 -3.89 3.87 -15.56
CA ASP A 78 -4.17 5.04 -14.74
C ASP A 78 -2.89 5.68 -14.21
N THR A 79 -1.93 4.85 -13.78
CA THR A 79 -0.61 5.33 -13.33
C THR A 79 0.16 5.98 -14.48
N ARG A 80 0.21 5.33 -15.66
CA ARG A 80 0.87 5.88 -16.85
C ARG A 80 0.24 7.21 -17.29
N ASP A 81 -1.09 7.24 -17.36
CA ASP A 81 -1.86 8.39 -17.82
C ASP A 81 -1.70 9.55 -16.82
N ARG A 82 -1.66 9.28 -15.51
CA ARG A 82 -1.36 10.31 -14.50
C ARG A 82 0.05 10.89 -14.67
N ILE A 83 1.06 10.07 -14.90
CA ILE A 83 2.44 10.56 -15.11
C ILE A 83 2.52 11.40 -16.39
N ALA A 84 1.82 10.99 -17.45
CA ALA A 84 1.73 11.75 -18.68
C ALA A 84 1.07 13.11 -18.46
N GLU A 85 -0.05 13.17 -17.72
CA GLU A 85 -0.71 14.45 -17.36
C GLU A 85 0.23 15.36 -16.56
N ILE A 86 0.95 14.83 -15.57
CA ILE A 86 1.95 15.59 -14.79
C ILE A 86 3.07 16.10 -15.71
N GLY A 87 3.56 15.26 -16.63
CA GLY A 87 4.62 15.62 -17.57
C GLY A 87 4.24 16.76 -18.51
N GLU A 88 3.06 16.67 -19.13
CA GLU A 88 2.53 17.73 -20.00
C GLU A 88 2.25 19.03 -19.24
N GLY A 89 1.75 18.92 -18.00
CA GLY A 89 1.52 20.07 -17.14
C GLY A 89 2.81 20.79 -16.78
N LYS A 90 3.86 20.03 -16.40
CA LYS A 90 5.18 20.59 -16.11
C LYS A 90 5.84 21.26 -17.32
N GLU A 91 5.60 20.76 -18.52
CA GLU A 91 6.09 21.40 -19.75
C GLU A 91 5.41 22.75 -20.02
N LYS A 92 4.11 22.89 -19.72
CA LYS A 92 3.32 24.10 -19.99
C LYS A 92 3.45 25.16 -18.88
N GLU A 93 3.43 24.74 -17.62
CA GLU A 93 3.30 25.62 -16.46
C GLU A 93 4.58 25.67 -15.59
N GLY A 94 5.59 24.86 -15.92
CA GLY A 94 6.85 24.75 -15.18
C GLY A 94 6.79 23.75 -14.02
N GLU A 95 7.85 23.71 -13.20
CA GLU A 95 8.02 22.66 -12.18
C GLU A 95 6.95 22.65 -11.08
N ASN A 96 6.25 23.77 -10.87
CA ASN A 96 5.21 23.93 -9.85
C ASN A 96 3.80 23.60 -10.34
N PHE A 97 3.67 22.86 -11.44
CA PHE A 97 2.37 22.41 -11.95
C PHE A 97 1.59 21.63 -10.88
N ASN A 98 0.35 22.06 -10.63
CA ASN A 98 -0.58 21.39 -9.73
C ASN A 98 -2.00 21.53 -10.27
N ASP A 99 -2.56 20.42 -10.76
CA ASP A 99 -3.92 20.35 -11.30
C ASP A 99 -4.97 19.97 -10.25
N GLY A 100 -4.56 19.83 -8.98
CA GLY A 100 -5.42 19.44 -7.87
C GLY A 100 -5.86 17.97 -7.90
N LYS A 101 -5.37 17.18 -8.85
CA LYS A 101 -5.68 15.75 -8.96
C LYS A 101 -4.61 14.89 -8.27
N SER A 102 -4.95 13.65 -7.97
CA SER A 102 -4.01 12.62 -7.54
C SER A 102 -4.33 11.25 -8.11
N LEU A 103 -3.31 10.39 -8.22
CA LEU A 103 -3.48 8.99 -8.60
C LEU A 103 -4.51 8.28 -7.69
N LEU A 104 -4.40 8.47 -6.37
CA LEU A 104 -5.42 8.04 -5.42
C LEU A 104 -6.64 8.97 -5.49
N GLY A 105 -7.84 8.39 -5.65
CA GLY A 105 -9.10 9.13 -5.65
C GLY A 105 -9.60 9.45 -7.05
N ASP A 106 -8.84 10.20 -7.85
CA ASP A 106 -9.30 10.68 -9.16
C ASP A 106 -9.14 9.63 -10.27
N PHE A 107 -8.04 8.88 -10.25
CA PHE A 107 -7.75 7.86 -11.25
C PHE A 107 -8.07 6.45 -10.73
N ILE A 108 -7.55 6.15 -9.53
CA ILE A 108 -7.72 4.87 -8.86
C ILE A 108 -8.58 5.07 -7.61
N THR A 109 -9.75 4.43 -7.60
CA THR A 109 -10.71 4.54 -6.50
C THR A 109 -10.32 3.67 -5.31
N LYS A 110 -10.78 4.07 -4.12
CA LYS A 110 -10.58 3.32 -2.86
C LYS A 110 -11.21 1.91 -2.94
N GLU A 111 -12.35 1.78 -3.62
CA GLU A 111 -13.04 0.51 -3.85
C GLU A 111 -12.18 -0.47 -4.68
N GLU A 112 -11.54 0.01 -5.75
CA GLU A 112 -10.60 -0.79 -6.56
C GLU A 112 -9.43 -1.25 -5.71
N LEU A 113 -8.87 -0.34 -4.90
CA LEU A 113 -7.76 -0.66 -4.02
C LEU A 113 -8.17 -1.73 -3.01
N TRP A 114 -9.26 -1.59 -2.26
CA TRP A 114 -9.69 -2.56 -1.25
C TRP A 114 -10.14 -3.91 -1.81
N ALA A 115 -10.54 -3.97 -3.07
CA ALA A 115 -10.89 -5.23 -3.72
C ALA A 115 -9.68 -6.18 -3.92
N CYS A 116 -8.44 -5.68 -3.89
CA CYS A 116 -7.24 -6.49 -4.08
C CYS A 116 -7.00 -7.48 -2.91
N THR A 117 -6.90 -8.77 -3.20
CA THR A 117 -6.63 -9.80 -2.19
C THR A 117 -5.14 -10.11 -2.02
N THR A 118 -4.26 -9.33 -2.67
CA THR A 118 -2.80 -9.51 -2.64
C THR A 118 -2.33 -10.92 -3.01
N CYS A 119 -3.07 -11.61 -3.90
CA CYS A 119 -2.79 -12.98 -4.32
C CYS A 119 -1.66 -13.11 -5.37
N GLN A 120 -1.08 -12.01 -5.82
CA GLN A 120 0.00 -11.96 -6.84
C GLN A 120 -0.28 -12.54 -8.23
N ALA A 121 -1.50 -13.01 -8.53
CA ALA A 121 -1.83 -13.54 -9.86
C ALA A 121 -1.52 -12.57 -11.01
N CYS A 122 -1.70 -11.26 -10.80
CA CYS A 122 -1.38 -10.23 -11.81
C CYS A 122 0.11 -10.12 -12.14
N VAL A 123 0.99 -10.47 -11.21
CA VAL A 123 2.45 -10.44 -11.37
C VAL A 123 2.91 -11.68 -12.12
N GLU A 124 2.43 -12.85 -11.70
CA GLU A 124 2.79 -14.14 -12.31
C GLU A 124 2.32 -14.26 -13.76
N GLU A 125 1.13 -13.73 -14.08
CA GLU A 125 0.55 -13.82 -15.43
C GLU A 125 1.08 -12.76 -16.39
N CYS A 126 1.95 -11.85 -15.92
CA CYS A 126 2.47 -10.80 -16.77
C CYS A 126 3.54 -11.31 -17.74
N PRO A 127 3.34 -11.19 -19.06
CA PRO A 127 4.31 -11.67 -20.05
C PRO A 127 5.57 -10.78 -20.14
N VAL A 128 5.53 -9.57 -19.58
CA VAL A 128 6.65 -8.60 -19.58
C VAL A 128 7.20 -8.35 -18.16
N GLY A 129 6.75 -9.11 -17.16
CA GLY A 129 7.34 -9.11 -15.81
C GLY A 129 7.15 -7.83 -14.99
N ILE A 130 6.10 -7.03 -15.25
CA ILE A 130 5.78 -5.83 -14.46
C ILE A 130 4.97 -6.18 -13.21
N ASN A 131 4.94 -5.28 -12.22
CA ASN A 131 4.28 -5.50 -10.95
C ASN A 131 3.17 -4.48 -10.63
N PRO A 132 1.91 -4.72 -11.06
CA PRO A 132 0.78 -3.86 -10.69
C PRO A 132 0.44 -3.90 -9.19
N LEU A 133 0.81 -4.98 -8.50
CA LEU A 133 0.49 -5.16 -7.09
C LEU A 133 1.26 -4.18 -6.20
N ASP A 134 2.50 -3.84 -6.56
CA ASP A 134 3.32 -2.90 -5.78
C ASP A 134 2.70 -1.51 -5.71
N ILE A 135 2.17 -0.99 -6.83
CA ILE A 135 1.44 0.29 -6.88
C ILE A 135 0.23 0.26 -5.94
N ILE A 136 -0.57 -0.83 -5.99
CA ILE A 136 -1.73 -1.02 -5.10
C ILE A 136 -1.28 -1.01 -3.63
N TYR A 137 -0.16 -1.65 -3.30
CA TYR A 137 0.38 -1.64 -1.94
C TYR A 137 0.79 -0.24 -1.50
N GLN A 138 1.46 0.54 -2.34
CA GLN A 138 1.88 1.91 -1.96
C GLN A 138 0.66 2.81 -1.70
N LEU A 139 -0.37 2.73 -2.55
CA LEU A 139 -1.59 3.51 -2.38
C LEU A 139 -2.34 3.10 -1.09
N ARG A 140 -2.45 1.80 -0.81
CA ARG A 140 -3.04 1.30 0.44
C ARG A 140 -2.26 1.74 1.68
N ARG A 141 -0.93 1.75 1.61
CA ARG A 141 -0.08 2.21 2.72
C ARG A 141 -0.35 3.68 3.05
N TYR A 142 -0.49 4.52 2.02
CA TYR A 142 -0.85 5.93 2.19
C TYR A 142 -2.22 6.09 2.85
N MET A 143 -3.24 5.36 2.34
CA MET A 143 -4.58 5.41 2.93
C MET A 143 -4.59 5.09 4.43
N ILE A 144 -3.88 4.03 4.84
CA ILE A 144 -3.88 3.59 6.24
C ILE A 144 -3.05 4.52 7.13
N LEU A 145 -1.82 4.84 6.72
CA LEU A 145 -0.83 5.48 7.60
C LEU A 145 -0.92 7.01 7.58
N GLU A 146 -1.44 7.60 6.51
CA GLU A 146 -1.52 9.06 6.34
C GLU A 146 -2.96 9.57 6.43
N GLU A 147 -3.92 8.89 5.78
CA GLU A 147 -5.34 9.31 5.81
C GLU A 147 -6.14 8.69 6.96
N ALA A 148 -5.56 7.74 7.71
CA ALA A 148 -6.28 6.89 8.67
C ALA A 148 -7.54 6.23 8.08
N ASP A 149 -7.57 6.04 6.76
CA ASP A 149 -8.67 5.47 6.02
C ASP A 149 -8.53 3.95 5.98
N THR A 150 -9.25 3.31 6.89
CA THR A 150 -9.30 1.86 7.04
C THR A 150 -10.73 1.37 6.98
N PRO A 151 -11.01 0.17 6.42
CA PRO A 151 -12.33 -0.42 6.50
C PRO A 151 -12.76 -0.60 7.96
N GLU A 152 -13.98 -0.20 8.32
CA GLU A 152 -14.47 -0.25 9.71
C GLU A 152 -14.36 -1.65 10.35
N ALA A 153 -14.47 -2.69 9.53
CA ALA A 153 -14.30 -4.08 9.96
C ALA A 153 -12.90 -4.39 10.53
N TRP A 154 -11.89 -3.55 10.23
CA TRP A 154 -10.51 -3.74 10.68
C TRP A 154 -10.20 -3.00 11.98
N THR A 155 -11.01 -2.02 12.38
CA THR A 155 -10.75 -1.21 13.58
C THR A 155 -10.60 -2.08 14.83
N GLN A 156 -11.50 -3.05 15.03
CA GLN A 156 -11.41 -3.98 16.17
C GLN A 156 -10.14 -4.82 16.13
N MET A 157 -9.73 -5.27 14.94
CA MET A 157 -8.50 -6.05 14.76
C MET A 157 -7.27 -5.20 15.08
N LEU A 158 -7.19 -3.97 14.58
CA LEU A 158 -6.08 -3.05 14.84
C LEU A 158 -5.94 -2.74 16.34
N THR A 159 -7.05 -2.44 17.02
CA THR A 159 -7.08 -2.24 18.47
C THR A 159 -6.68 -3.49 19.25
N SER A 160 -7.08 -4.68 18.76
CA SER A 160 -6.68 -5.96 19.39
C SER A 160 -5.18 -6.19 19.26
N VAL A 161 -4.60 -5.89 18.09
CA VAL A 161 -3.16 -6.02 17.86
C VAL A 161 -2.37 -5.07 18.76
N GLU A 162 -2.82 -3.83 18.90
CA GLU A 162 -2.17 -2.83 19.76
C GLU A 162 -2.19 -3.23 21.25
N ASN A 163 -3.34 -3.68 21.76
CA ASN A 163 -3.50 -3.95 23.19
C ASN A 163 -3.05 -5.36 23.61
N ASN A 164 -3.31 -6.37 22.77
CA ASN A 164 -3.12 -7.78 23.11
C ASN A 164 -1.98 -8.46 22.32
N GLY A 165 -1.39 -7.77 21.34
CA GLY A 165 -0.39 -8.36 20.44
C GLY A 165 -0.97 -9.45 19.52
N ALA A 166 -2.30 -9.51 19.36
CA ALA A 166 -3.00 -10.51 18.56
C ALA A 166 -4.22 -9.89 17.85
N PRO A 167 -4.58 -10.37 16.65
CA PRO A 167 -5.72 -9.84 15.89
C PRO A 167 -7.09 -10.19 16.49
N TRP A 168 -7.11 -11.08 17.48
CA TRP A 168 -8.31 -11.53 18.15
C TRP A 168 -8.39 -10.91 19.55
N GLN A 169 -9.60 -10.63 20.03
CA GLN A 169 -9.85 -10.12 21.38
C GLN A 169 -9.74 -11.23 22.45
N LEU A 170 -8.65 -11.99 22.44
CA LEU A 170 -8.37 -13.04 23.41
C LEU A 170 -7.30 -12.56 24.40
N SER A 171 -7.44 -12.95 25.67
CA SER A 171 -6.39 -12.70 26.66
C SER A 171 -5.12 -13.46 26.25
N PRO A 172 -3.93 -12.85 26.39
CA PRO A 172 -2.66 -13.55 26.19
C PRO A 172 -2.53 -14.84 27.02
N ASP A 173 -3.09 -14.86 28.23
CA ASP A 173 -3.08 -16.04 29.12
C ASP A 173 -3.88 -17.22 28.54
N ASP A 174 -4.90 -16.91 27.74
CA ASP A 174 -5.80 -17.91 27.15
C ASP A 174 -5.22 -18.56 25.89
N ARG A 175 -4.09 -18.04 25.39
CA ARG A 175 -3.46 -18.47 24.12
C ARG A 175 -3.16 -19.97 24.06
N PHE A 176 -2.85 -20.61 25.19
CA PHE A 176 -2.48 -22.02 25.25
C PHE A 176 -3.62 -22.97 25.66
N LYS A 177 -4.83 -22.46 25.93
CA LYS A 177 -5.96 -23.30 26.36
C LYS A 177 -6.29 -24.42 25.37
N TRP A 178 -6.21 -24.14 24.06
CA TRP A 178 -6.42 -25.17 23.02
C TRP A 178 -5.45 -26.35 23.14
N ALA A 179 -4.22 -26.14 23.64
CA ALA A 179 -3.22 -27.19 23.79
C ALA A 179 -3.48 -28.09 25.01
N GLU A 180 -4.20 -27.60 26.01
CA GLU A 180 -4.61 -28.39 27.18
C GLU A 180 -5.64 -29.46 26.77
N GLU A 181 -6.55 -29.12 25.86
CA GLU A 181 -7.54 -30.06 25.31
C GLU A 181 -6.89 -31.26 24.60
N PHE A 182 -5.79 -31.03 23.87
CA PHE A 182 -5.02 -32.11 23.20
C PHE A 182 -4.11 -32.91 24.14
N ARG A 183 -3.75 -32.37 25.31
CA ARG A 183 -2.95 -33.10 26.30
C ARG A 183 -3.79 -34.02 27.18
N ALA A 184 -5.11 -33.83 27.18
CA ALA A 184 -6.07 -34.63 27.95
C ALA A 184 -6.58 -35.88 27.19
N SER A 185 -6.25 -36.02 25.90
CA SER A 185 -6.54 -37.20 25.05
C SER A 185 -5.32 -38.11 24.91
#